data_AF-A0A525PRL3-F1
#
_entry.id   AF-A0A525PRL3-F1
#
_cell.length_a   1.000
_cell.length_b   1.000
_cell.length_c   1.000
_cell.angle_alpha   90.00
_cell.angle_beta   90.00
_cell.angle_gamma   90.00
#
_symmetry.space_group_name_H-M   'P 1'
#
loop_
_entity.id
_entity.type
_entity.pdbx_description
1 polymer ?
#
loop_
_entity_poly.entity_id
_entity_poly.type
_entity_poly.pdbx_seq_one_letter_code
_entity_poly.pdbx_strand_id
1 'polypeptide(L)'
;MYDTTNDFSESTDQAEANPDRVKQMTELWWQEAEANDVMPLDDRTLVDIINFRQPNGLMALPKVTLYSGQGHVPQYSMITATERSMGITAHFSEALYGQADGVLLASGEANGGYTLYIKNGTLCFEHVYLGRRDITQAFLPKSLETLTVVIHVADDDSATVQLFADRKRIGRGNVVEVANHLSFWGIDVGRDGGSQVSDAYTAPFEFPKDRLDRIEMTFFEDATAEDIAALLEATE
;
A
#
# COMPACT_ATOMS: atom_id res chain seq x y z
N MET A 1 1.74 -38.56 -0.58
CA MET A 1 2.91 -39.01 0.21
C MET A 1 4.07 -39.16 -0.76
N TYR A 2 5.22 -38.52 -0.53
CA TYR A 2 6.34 -38.49 -1.48
C TYR A 2 7.61 -39.09 -0.88
N ASP A 3 8.47 -39.67 -1.72
CA ASP A 3 9.80 -40.17 -1.33
C ASP A 3 10.85 -39.07 -1.50
N THR A 4 11.14 -38.36 -0.42
CA THR A 4 12.13 -37.26 -0.44
C THR A 4 13.58 -37.72 -0.57
N THR A 5 13.85 -39.03 -0.57
CA THR A 5 15.20 -39.58 -0.72
C THR A 5 15.53 -39.95 -2.16
N ASN A 6 14.57 -40.47 -2.92
CA ASN A 6 14.77 -40.94 -4.29
C ASN A 6 14.00 -40.13 -5.35
N ASP A 7 12.99 -39.35 -4.95
CA ASP A 7 12.26 -38.42 -5.81
C ASP A 7 12.42 -36.99 -5.29
N PHE A 8 13.55 -36.38 -5.65
CA PHE A 8 13.85 -34.99 -5.30
C PHE A 8 12.77 -33.99 -5.72
N SER A 9 12.02 -34.30 -6.78
CA SER A 9 10.97 -33.43 -7.30
C SER A 9 9.61 -33.61 -6.62
N GLU A 10 9.47 -34.64 -5.77
CA GLU A 10 8.20 -35.01 -5.13
C GLU A 10 7.06 -35.15 -6.15
N SER A 11 7.37 -35.67 -7.34
CA SER A 11 6.45 -35.71 -8.48
C SER A 11 5.57 -36.96 -8.50
N THR A 12 5.95 -38.01 -7.77
CA THR A 12 5.22 -39.29 -7.74
C THR A 12 4.54 -39.52 -6.40
N ASP A 13 3.20 -39.43 -6.37
CA ASP A 13 2.43 -39.73 -5.16
C ASP A 13 2.41 -41.24 -4.86
N GLN A 14 2.94 -41.61 -3.70
CA GLN A 14 3.03 -42.98 -3.18
C GLN A 14 1.88 -43.35 -2.22
N ALA A 15 0.90 -42.46 -2.03
CA ALA A 15 -0.17 -42.66 -1.04
C ALA A 15 -0.99 -43.93 -1.31
N GLU A 16 -1.42 -44.16 -2.56
CA GLU A 16 -2.20 -45.34 -2.94
C GLU A 16 -1.42 -46.65 -2.78
N ALA A 17 -0.10 -46.61 -3.02
CA ALA A 17 0.77 -47.76 -2.91
C ALA A 17 1.08 -48.13 -1.44
N ASN A 18 0.87 -47.21 -0.47
CA ASN A 18 1.25 -47.40 0.93
C ASN A 18 0.16 -46.94 1.92
N PRO A 19 -1.06 -47.50 1.87
CA PRO A 19 -2.19 -47.02 2.68
C PRO A 19 -1.96 -47.13 4.19
N ASP A 20 -1.24 -48.17 4.65
CA ASP A 20 -0.92 -48.34 6.08
C ASP A 20 0.01 -47.23 6.59
N ARG A 21 0.96 -46.79 5.74
CA ARG A 21 1.89 -45.72 6.09
C ARG A 21 1.18 -44.37 6.12
N VAL A 22 0.26 -44.12 5.19
CA VAL A 22 -0.61 -42.93 5.21
C VAL A 22 -1.39 -42.89 6.52
N LYS A 23 -2.03 -44.00 6.91
CA LYS A 23 -2.77 -44.08 8.17
C LYS A 23 -1.90 -43.77 9.39
N GLN A 24 -0.68 -44.32 9.44
CA GLN A 24 0.26 -44.03 10.53
C GLN A 24 0.67 -42.54 10.58
N MET A 25 0.91 -41.92 9.42
CA MET A 25 1.28 -40.51 9.34
C MET A 25 0.12 -39.59 9.71
N THR A 26 -1.11 -39.92 9.30
CA THR A 26 -2.31 -39.18 9.70
C THR A 26 -2.50 -39.23 11.22
N GLU A 27 -2.37 -40.41 11.82
CA GLU A 27 -2.48 -40.57 13.29
C GLU A 27 -1.39 -39.77 14.02
N LEU A 28 -0.13 -39.86 13.56
CA LEU A 28 0.96 -39.09 14.13
C LEU A 28 0.72 -37.58 14.00
N TRP A 29 0.21 -37.12 12.85
CA TRP A 29 -0.10 -35.72 12.64
C TRP A 29 -1.15 -35.22 13.65
N TRP A 30 -2.21 -35.99 13.91
CA TRP A 30 -3.21 -35.62 14.92
C TRP A 30 -2.64 -35.55 16.33
N GLN A 31 -1.78 -36.52 16.70
CA GLN A 31 -1.11 -36.52 18.01
C GLN A 31 -0.20 -35.30 18.18
N GLU A 32 0.57 -34.97 17.15
CA GLU A 32 1.44 -33.78 17.17
C GLU A 32 0.62 -32.48 17.14
N ALA A 33 -0.49 -32.44 16.39
CA ALA A 33 -1.36 -31.28 16.33
C ALA A 33 -1.98 -30.96 17.70
N GLU A 34 -2.40 -31.98 18.45
CA GLU A 34 -2.88 -31.84 19.83
C GLU A 34 -1.75 -31.44 20.77
N ALA A 35 -0.59 -32.10 20.68
CA ALA A 35 0.54 -31.83 21.57
C ALA A 35 1.14 -30.42 21.41
N ASN A 36 0.96 -29.79 20.26
CA ASN A 36 1.52 -28.48 19.92
C ASN A 36 0.46 -27.37 19.74
N ASP A 37 -0.76 -27.56 20.27
CA ASP A 37 -1.85 -26.57 20.23
C ASP A 37 -2.13 -26.02 18.81
N VAL A 38 -2.07 -26.88 17.79
CA VAL A 38 -2.27 -26.48 16.38
C VAL A 38 -3.73 -26.10 16.09
N MET A 39 -4.67 -26.50 16.96
CA MET A 39 -6.10 -26.29 16.74
C MET A 39 -6.58 -24.95 17.37
N PRO A 40 -7.52 -24.23 16.73
CA PRO A 40 -8.19 -24.59 15.48
C PRO A 40 -7.34 -24.31 14.24
N LEU A 41 -7.40 -25.21 13.25
CA LEU A 41 -6.91 -24.92 11.91
C LEU A 41 -7.81 -23.85 11.26
N ASP A 42 -7.17 -22.84 10.68
CA ASP A 42 -7.84 -21.82 9.90
C ASP A 42 -7.89 -22.26 8.44
N ASP A 43 -9.07 -22.70 7.98
CA ASP A 43 -9.33 -23.19 6.63
C ASP A 43 -9.87 -22.09 5.68
N ARG A 44 -9.86 -20.83 6.13
CA ARG A 44 -10.25 -19.68 5.31
C ARG A 44 -9.40 -19.61 4.05
N THR A 45 -10.04 -19.30 2.93
CA THR A 45 -9.32 -19.09 1.67
C THR A 45 -8.44 -17.83 1.78
N LEU A 46 -7.43 -17.71 0.93
CA LEU A 46 -6.64 -16.47 0.86
C LEU A 46 -7.53 -15.24 0.62
N VAL A 47 -8.60 -15.39 -0.18
CA VAL A 47 -9.59 -14.34 -0.42
C VAL A 47 -10.31 -13.96 0.87
N ASP A 48 -10.75 -14.94 1.66
CA ASP A 48 -11.41 -14.69 2.94
C ASP A 48 -10.47 -14.02 3.94
N ILE A 49 -9.19 -14.41 3.96
CA ILE A 49 -8.16 -13.80 4.82
C ILE A 49 -7.89 -12.35 4.42
N ILE A 50 -7.75 -12.06 3.12
CA ILE A 50 -7.53 -10.69 2.61
C ILE A 50 -8.75 -9.80 2.88
N ASN A 51 -9.96 -10.36 2.75
CA ASN A 51 -11.21 -9.65 3.01
C ASN A 51 -11.55 -9.56 4.51
N PHE A 52 -10.83 -10.28 5.37
CA PHE A 52 -11.01 -10.22 6.81
C PHE A 52 -10.44 -8.91 7.36
N ARG A 53 -11.29 -7.89 7.39
CA ARG A 53 -10.96 -6.53 7.82
C ARG A 53 -11.70 -6.16 9.10
N GLN A 54 -11.24 -6.70 10.21
CA GLN A 54 -11.72 -6.23 11.51
C GLN A 54 -11.26 -4.78 11.68
N PRO A 55 -12.12 -3.86 12.18
CA PRO A 55 -11.74 -2.47 12.41
C PRO A 55 -10.86 -2.37 13.66
N ASN A 56 -9.65 -2.92 13.58
CA ASN A 56 -8.64 -2.86 14.62
C ASN A 56 -7.36 -2.19 14.08
N GLY A 57 -6.48 -1.78 14.99
CA GLY A 57 -5.20 -1.18 14.62
C GLY A 57 -5.34 0.11 13.81
N LEU A 58 -4.43 0.31 12.83
CA LEU A 58 -4.35 1.53 12.02
C LEU A 58 -5.51 1.69 11.04
N MET A 59 -6.08 0.59 10.54
CA MET A 59 -7.23 0.61 9.61
C MET A 59 -8.47 1.26 10.20
N ALA A 60 -8.65 1.15 11.52
CA ALA A 60 -9.76 1.72 12.27
C ALA A 60 -9.63 3.23 12.49
N LEU A 61 -8.44 3.80 12.28
CA LEU A 61 -8.20 5.21 12.51
C LEU A 61 -8.69 6.02 11.30
N PRO A 62 -9.41 7.13 11.51
CA PRO A 62 -9.79 8.03 10.42
C PRO A 62 -8.58 8.80 9.87
N LYS A 63 -7.49 8.89 10.65
CA LYS A 63 -6.26 9.59 10.29
C LYS A 63 -5.05 8.85 10.85
N VAL A 64 -4.00 8.73 10.03
CA VAL A 64 -2.69 8.17 10.38
C VAL A 64 -1.61 9.17 9.99
N THR A 65 -0.67 9.40 10.90
CA THR A 65 0.52 10.24 10.64
C THR A 65 1.75 9.35 10.58
N LEU A 66 2.52 9.47 9.51
CA LEU A 66 3.78 8.77 9.28
C LEU A 66 4.90 9.80 9.17
N TYR A 67 5.96 9.67 9.97
CA TYR A 67 7.05 10.64 10.03
C TYR A 67 8.18 10.29 9.09
N SER A 68 8.86 11.31 8.57
CA SER A 68 10.09 11.13 7.81
C SER A 68 11.15 10.37 8.64
N GLY A 69 11.85 9.43 8.00
CA GLY A 69 12.89 8.62 8.64
C GLY A 69 12.38 7.46 9.50
N GLN A 70 11.07 7.23 9.60
CA GLN A 70 10.52 6.06 10.29
C GLN A 70 10.81 4.74 9.53
N GLY A 71 10.60 3.61 10.22
CA GLY A 71 10.70 2.28 9.61
C GLY A 71 9.53 1.94 8.69
N HIS A 72 9.73 0.91 7.86
CA HIS A 72 8.71 0.36 6.96
C HIS A 72 7.45 -0.05 7.73
N VAL A 73 6.28 0.32 7.19
CA VAL A 73 4.97 -0.09 7.73
C VAL A 73 4.49 -1.31 6.96
N PRO A 74 4.38 -2.49 7.59
CA PRO A 74 4.04 -3.72 6.88
C PRO A 74 2.61 -3.65 6.32
N GLN A 75 2.36 -4.39 5.24
CA GLN A 75 1.04 -4.50 4.61
C GLN A 75 -0.09 -4.88 5.60
N TYR A 76 0.22 -5.64 6.65
CA TYR A 76 -0.75 -6.03 7.68
C TYR A 76 -1.33 -4.85 8.49
N SER A 77 -0.77 -3.64 8.34
CA SER A 77 -1.40 -2.39 8.80
C SER A 77 -2.73 -2.09 8.12
N MET A 78 -2.95 -2.67 6.93
CA MET A 78 -4.14 -2.53 6.08
C MET A 78 -4.49 -1.10 5.66
N ILE A 79 -3.52 -0.18 5.68
CA ILE A 79 -3.65 1.20 5.17
C ILE A 79 -3.03 1.38 3.78
N THR A 80 -2.70 0.28 3.11
CA THR A 80 -1.92 0.24 1.86
C THR A 80 -2.76 0.21 0.58
N ALA A 81 -4.08 0.11 0.72
CA ALA A 81 -5.00 -0.17 -0.37
C ALA A 81 -5.79 1.08 -0.78
N THR A 82 -6.38 1.12 -1.98
CA THR A 82 -6.96 2.34 -2.59
C THR A 82 -8.46 2.27 -2.85
N GLU A 83 -9.13 1.23 -2.38
CA GLU A 83 -10.59 1.03 -2.39
C GLU A 83 -11.36 1.98 -1.46
N ARG A 84 -10.66 2.63 -0.53
CA ARG A 84 -11.23 3.69 0.29
C ARG A 84 -10.81 5.04 -0.25
N SER A 85 -11.77 5.97 -0.28
CA SER A 85 -11.44 7.36 -0.53
C SER A 85 -10.46 7.85 0.55
N MET A 86 -9.40 8.55 0.15
CA MET A 86 -8.37 9.02 1.07
C MET A 86 -7.69 10.31 0.63
N GLY A 87 -7.17 11.04 1.60
CA GLY A 87 -6.28 12.18 1.41
C GLY A 87 -4.88 11.85 1.92
N ILE A 88 -3.86 12.09 1.12
CA ILE A 88 -2.45 11.94 1.48
C ILE A 88 -1.80 13.31 1.41
N THR A 89 -1.41 13.86 2.56
CA THR A 89 -0.77 15.18 2.65
C THR A 89 0.67 15.05 3.10
N ALA A 90 1.61 15.53 2.29
CA ALA A 90 3.00 15.75 2.67
C ALA A 90 3.18 17.14 3.27
N HIS A 91 3.69 17.16 4.50
CA HIS A 91 4.08 18.37 5.22
C HIS A 91 5.60 18.53 5.14
N PHE A 92 6.06 19.70 4.70
CA PHE A 92 7.48 19.98 4.63
C PHE A 92 7.97 20.76 5.85
N SER A 93 9.20 20.50 6.28
CA SER A 93 9.81 21.18 7.44
C SER A 93 10.00 22.67 7.19
N GLU A 94 10.17 23.06 5.92
CA GLU A 94 10.20 24.43 5.43
C GLU A 94 9.58 24.48 4.02
N ALA A 95 9.18 25.67 3.57
CA ALA A 95 8.63 25.85 2.23
C ALA A 95 9.57 25.32 1.13
N LEU A 96 9.02 24.54 0.19
CA LEU A 96 9.79 24.00 -0.93
C LEU A 96 9.91 25.02 -2.07
N TYR A 97 11.13 25.43 -2.40
CA TYR A 97 11.41 26.33 -3.53
C TYR A 97 11.76 25.60 -4.84
N GLY A 98 10.86 24.77 -5.34
CA GLY A 98 10.97 24.14 -6.69
C GLY A 98 12.16 23.21 -6.92
N GLN A 99 12.87 22.80 -5.86
CA GLN A 99 14.07 21.98 -5.95
C GLN A 99 14.04 20.86 -4.92
N ALA A 100 13.26 19.81 -5.16
CA ALA A 100 13.39 18.57 -4.40
C ALA A 100 12.85 17.42 -5.25
N ASP A 101 13.70 16.45 -5.55
CA ASP A 101 13.30 15.22 -6.22
C ASP A 101 13.34 14.08 -5.19
N GLY A 102 12.40 13.16 -5.29
CA GLY A 102 12.33 11.98 -4.44
C GLY A 102 10.90 11.54 -4.15
N VAL A 103 10.78 10.36 -3.56
CA VAL A 103 9.51 9.76 -3.15
C VAL A 103 9.04 10.35 -1.83
N LEU A 104 7.78 10.80 -1.78
CA LEU A 104 7.15 11.26 -0.55
C LEU A 104 6.52 10.08 0.20
N LEU A 105 5.82 9.22 -0.53
CA LEU A 105 5.17 8.01 -0.02
C LEU A 105 5.16 6.94 -1.11
N ALA A 106 5.48 5.70 -0.78
CA ALA A 106 5.28 4.55 -1.65
C ALA A 106 4.57 3.44 -0.88
N SER A 107 3.54 2.86 -1.49
CA SER A 107 2.84 1.68 -1.03
C SER A 107 2.97 0.60 -2.10
N GLY A 108 3.62 -0.52 -1.79
CA GLY A 108 3.69 -1.67 -2.68
C GLY A 108 4.93 -1.79 -3.56
N GLU A 109 4.76 -2.32 -4.77
CA GLU A 109 5.85 -2.68 -5.67
C GLU A 109 5.50 -2.56 -7.17
N ALA A 110 6.42 -2.96 -8.06
CA ALA A 110 6.32 -2.75 -9.51
C ALA A 110 5.06 -3.31 -10.18
N ASN A 111 4.46 -4.37 -9.64
CA ASN A 111 3.26 -4.99 -10.21
C ASN A 111 1.95 -4.54 -9.54
N GLY A 112 2.04 -3.82 -8.42
CA GLY A 112 0.87 -3.39 -7.68
C GLY A 112 1.23 -2.48 -6.51
N GLY A 113 0.60 -1.31 -6.46
CA GLY A 113 0.90 -0.31 -5.45
C GLY A 113 0.47 1.10 -5.86
N TYR A 114 0.89 2.09 -5.10
CA TYR A 114 0.85 3.47 -5.53
C TYR A 114 2.04 4.24 -4.96
N THR A 115 2.45 5.30 -5.63
CA THR A 115 3.54 6.16 -5.20
C THR A 115 3.23 7.62 -5.46
N LEU A 116 3.60 8.45 -4.49
CA LEU A 116 3.59 9.90 -4.58
C LEU A 116 5.04 10.38 -4.55
N TYR A 117 5.47 11.07 -5.60
CA TYR A 117 6.86 11.52 -5.73
C TYR A 117 6.96 12.86 -6.45
N ILE A 118 8.07 13.56 -6.22
CA ILE A 118 8.44 14.74 -6.98
C ILE A 118 9.59 14.37 -7.90
N LYS A 119 9.49 14.75 -9.18
CA LYS A 119 10.59 14.61 -10.13
C LYS A 119 10.60 15.80 -11.09
N ASN A 120 11.76 16.45 -11.25
CA ASN A 120 11.94 17.57 -12.15
C ASN A 120 10.88 18.68 -11.97
N GLY A 121 10.54 19.02 -10.72
CA GLY A 121 9.54 20.05 -10.40
C GLY A 121 8.09 19.66 -10.72
N THR A 122 7.82 18.37 -10.92
CA THR A 122 6.48 17.82 -11.15
C THR A 122 6.09 16.92 -9.98
N LEU A 123 4.90 17.12 -9.41
CA LEU A 123 4.27 16.16 -8.52
C LEU A 123 3.63 15.06 -9.35
N CYS A 124 3.93 13.81 -9.02
CA CYS A 124 3.36 12.64 -9.67
C CYS A 124 2.70 11.73 -8.63
N PHE A 125 1.46 11.35 -8.89
CA PHE A 125 0.80 10.21 -8.27
C PHE A 125 0.68 9.12 -9.34
N GLU A 126 1.25 7.96 -9.06
CA GLU A 126 1.17 6.78 -9.93
C GLU A 126 0.54 5.64 -9.17
N HIS A 127 -0.53 5.08 -9.73
CA HIS A 127 -1.23 3.91 -9.25
C HIS A 127 -0.93 2.73 -10.18
N VAL A 128 -0.63 1.58 -9.59
CA VAL A 128 -0.29 0.36 -10.29
C VAL A 128 -1.22 -0.75 -9.83
N TYR A 129 -1.91 -1.38 -10.77
CA TYR A 129 -2.74 -2.53 -10.48
C TYR A 129 -2.59 -3.60 -11.57
N LEU A 130 -2.02 -4.75 -11.19
CA LEU A 130 -1.72 -5.86 -12.08
C LEU A 130 -0.93 -5.43 -13.34
N GLY A 131 0.06 -4.56 -13.14
CA GLY A 131 0.90 -3.99 -14.20
C GLY A 131 0.28 -2.87 -15.04
N ARG A 132 -1.02 -2.55 -14.87
CA ARG A 132 -1.61 -1.33 -15.42
C ARG A 132 -1.17 -0.14 -14.59
N ARG A 133 -0.74 0.94 -15.25
CA ARG A 133 -0.23 2.17 -14.60
C ARG A 133 -1.12 3.36 -14.95
N ASP A 134 -1.73 3.96 -13.94
CA ASP A 134 -2.51 5.20 -14.04
C ASP A 134 -1.72 6.34 -13.39
N ILE A 135 -1.36 7.37 -14.17
CA ILE A 135 -0.48 8.46 -13.72
C ILE A 135 -1.25 9.79 -13.75
N THR A 136 -1.26 10.48 -12.61
CA THR A 136 -1.73 11.86 -12.49
C THR A 136 -0.57 12.76 -12.08
N GLN A 137 -0.32 13.83 -12.83
CA GLN A 137 0.82 14.71 -12.58
C GLN A 137 0.50 16.19 -12.78
N ALA A 138 1.23 17.06 -12.09
CA ALA A 138 1.12 18.51 -12.23
C ALA A 138 2.44 19.22 -11.87
N PHE A 139 2.72 20.32 -12.58
CA PHE A 139 3.86 21.17 -12.24
C PHE A 139 3.66 21.86 -10.90
N LEU A 140 4.73 21.88 -10.11
CA LEU A 140 4.74 22.54 -8.81
C LEU A 140 4.79 24.06 -8.96
N PRO A 141 4.12 24.82 -8.07
CA PRO A 141 4.37 26.24 -7.92
C PRO A 141 5.79 26.49 -7.41
N LYS A 142 6.24 27.75 -7.49
CA LYS A 142 7.61 28.14 -7.07
C LYS A 142 7.88 27.95 -5.58
N SER A 143 6.84 28.01 -4.75
CA SER A 143 6.88 27.89 -3.29
C SER A 143 5.60 27.22 -2.86
N LEU A 144 5.70 26.31 -1.89
CA LEU A 144 4.58 25.62 -1.25
C LEU A 144 5.04 25.06 0.10
N GLU A 145 4.09 24.84 1.00
CA GLU A 145 4.30 24.27 2.34
C GLU A 145 3.75 22.85 2.44
N THR A 146 2.70 22.54 1.66
CA THR A 146 2.12 21.19 1.63
C THR A 146 1.80 20.72 0.21
N LEU A 147 1.82 19.40 0.02
CA LEU A 147 1.28 18.73 -1.17
C LEU A 147 0.25 17.70 -0.75
N THR A 148 -0.93 17.77 -1.35
CA THR A 148 -2.02 16.84 -1.05
C THR A 148 -2.49 16.11 -2.30
N VAL A 149 -2.62 14.79 -2.20
CA VAL A 149 -3.35 13.95 -3.14
C VAL A 149 -4.66 13.55 -2.51
N VAL A 150 -5.77 13.76 -3.21
CA VAL A 150 -7.08 13.24 -2.82
C VAL A 150 -7.50 12.21 -3.84
N ILE A 151 -7.82 11.01 -3.35
CA ILE A 151 -8.38 9.90 -4.10
C ILE A 151 -9.84 9.77 -3.69
N HIS A 152 -10.75 9.96 -4.63
CA HIS A 152 -12.18 9.75 -4.44
C HIS A 152 -12.62 8.53 -5.24
N VAL A 153 -12.99 7.46 -4.54
CA VAL A 153 -13.43 6.18 -5.10
C VAL A 153 -14.92 6.25 -5.41
N ALA A 154 -15.30 5.80 -6.60
CA ALA A 154 -16.69 5.70 -7.05
C ALA A 154 -17.24 4.28 -6.84
N ASP A 155 -18.56 4.14 -6.97
CA ASP A 155 -19.27 2.85 -6.77
C ASP A 155 -18.87 1.76 -7.80
N ASP A 156 -18.24 2.13 -8.90
CA ASP A 156 -17.76 1.22 -9.96
C ASP A 156 -16.29 0.82 -9.83
N ASP A 157 -15.71 1.04 -8.64
CA ASP A 157 -14.29 0.86 -8.31
C ASP A 157 -13.33 1.73 -9.15
N SER A 158 -13.81 2.71 -9.92
CA SER A 158 -12.95 3.75 -10.47
C SER A 158 -12.63 4.81 -9.41
N ALA A 159 -11.59 5.63 -9.62
CA ALA A 159 -11.33 6.76 -8.74
C ALA A 159 -10.91 8.03 -9.48
N THR A 160 -11.33 9.18 -8.96
CA THR A 160 -10.79 10.49 -9.35
C THR A 160 -9.63 10.84 -8.44
N VAL A 161 -8.52 11.27 -9.04
CA VAL A 161 -7.34 11.79 -8.32
C VAL A 161 -7.24 13.29 -8.50
N GLN A 162 -7.08 14.02 -7.40
CA GLN A 162 -6.86 15.46 -7.40
C GLN A 162 -5.55 15.80 -6.69
N LEU A 163 -4.74 16.65 -7.34
CA LEU A 163 -3.46 17.12 -6.79
C LEU A 163 -3.60 18.56 -6.34
N PHE A 164 -3.10 18.85 -5.14
CA PHE A 164 -3.09 20.18 -4.53
C PHE A 164 -1.68 20.55 -4.10
N ALA A 165 -1.33 21.82 -4.31
CA ALA A 165 -0.22 22.46 -3.63
C ALA A 165 -0.83 23.51 -2.69
N ASP A 166 -0.52 23.40 -1.41
CA ASP A 166 -1.25 24.05 -0.34
C ASP A 166 -2.75 23.75 -0.51
N ARG A 167 -3.59 24.79 -0.67
CA ARG A 167 -5.04 24.65 -0.89
C ARG A 167 -5.46 24.77 -2.35
N LYS A 168 -4.50 24.94 -3.27
CA LYS A 168 -4.80 25.18 -4.67
C LYS A 168 -4.68 23.88 -5.47
N ARG A 169 -5.77 23.48 -6.12
CA ARG A 169 -5.75 22.36 -7.06
C ARG A 169 -4.83 22.69 -8.25
N ILE A 170 -3.84 21.84 -8.47
CA ILE A 170 -2.85 21.96 -9.57
C ILE A 170 -3.04 20.88 -10.64
N GLY A 171 -3.70 19.77 -10.31
CA GLY A 171 -3.90 18.64 -11.23
C GLY A 171 -5.14 17.83 -10.94
N ARG A 172 -5.57 17.06 -11.94
CA ARG A 172 -6.64 16.07 -11.85
C ARG A 172 -6.38 14.94 -12.85
N GLY A 173 -6.66 13.71 -12.44
CA GLY A 173 -6.64 12.53 -13.29
C GLY A 173 -7.59 11.47 -12.74
N ASN A 174 -7.52 10.26 -13.29
CA ASN A 174 -8.39 9.15 -12.90
C ASN A 174 -7.57 7.86 -12.77
N VAL A 175 -8.01 6.96 -11.90
CA VAL A 175 -7.60 5.56 -11.79
C VAL A 175 -8.74 4.71 -12.34
N VAL A 176 -8.40 3.76 -13.21
CA VAL A 176 -9.41 2.93 -13.90
C VAL A 176 -10.09 1.98 -12.93
N GLU A 177 -9.33 1.42 -11.99
CA GLU A 177 -9.82 0.43 -11.03
C GLU A 177 -8.93 0.48 -9.78
N VAL A 178 -9.55 0.65 -8.63
CA VAL A 178 -8.91 0.53 -7.33
C VAL A 178 -9.02 -0.90 -6.82
N ALA A 179 -8.24 -1.25 -5.80
CA ALA A 179 -8.30 -2.57 -5.21
C ALA A 179 -8.04 -2.52 -3.72
N ASN A 180 -8.65 -3.48 -3.02
CA ASN A 180 -8.50 -3.71 -1.59
C ASN A 180 -7.15 -4.33 -1.19
N HIS A 181 -6.39 -4.78 -2.18
CA HIS A 181 -5.08 -5.37 -2.02
C HIS A 181 -4.27 -5.16 -3.30
N LEU A 182 -3.21 -4.37 -3.22
CA LEU A 182 -2.34 -4.07 -4.37
C LEU A 182 -1.03 -4.88 -4.32
N SER A 183 -0.51 -5.16 -3.13
CA SER A 183 0.71 -5.95 -2.92
C SER A 183 0.82 -6.40 -1.47
N PHE A 184 1.80 -7.27 -1.20
CA PHE A 184 2.14 -7.76 0.14
C PHE A 184 3.30 -7.01 0.81
N TRP A 185 3.78 -5.89 0.25
CA TRP A 185 4.93 -5.16 0.80
C TRP A 185 4.51 -4.33 2.02
N GLY A 186 3.94 -3.15 1.78
CA GLY A 186 3.66 -2.19 2.84
C GLY A 186 3.86 -0.77 2.34
N ILE A 187 4.07 0.15 3.27
CA ILE A 187 4.30 1.57 3.02
C ILE A 187 5.68 2.02 3.51
N ASP A 188 6.36 2.83 2.70
CA ASP A 188 7.57 3.58 3.04
C ASP A 188 7.34 5.09 2.85
N VAL A 189 7.93 5.91 3.72
CA VAL A 189 7.89 7.38 3.67
C VAL A 189 9.25 7.92 3.28
N GLY A 190 9.29 8.90 2.38
CA GLY A 190 10.53 9.55 1.95
C GLY A 190 11.39 8.70 1.01
N ARG A 191 10.95 7.50 0.61
CA ARG A 191 11.65 6.56 -0.26
C ARG A 191 10.70 5.51 -0.82
N ASP A 192 11.12 4.82 -1.87
CA ASP A 192 10.48 3.61 -2.37
C ASP A 192 11.43 2.41 -2.17
N GLY A 193 11.15 1.61 -1.14
CA GLY A 193 12.02 0.53 -0.70
C GLY A 193 11.69 -0.81 -1.40
N GLY A 194 12.72 -1.59 -1.73
CA GLY A 194 12.54 -2.92 -2.34
C GLY A 194 12.42 -2.87 -3.87
N SER A 195 11.32 -3.41 -4.40
CA SER A 195 10.97 -3.37 -5.83
C SER A 195 10.17 -2.10 -6.10
N GLN A 196 10.73 -1.17 -6.88
CA GLN A 196 10.14 0.16 -7.08
C GLN A 196 8.74 0.08 -7.69
N VAL A 197 7.82 0.92 -7.20
CA VAL A 197 6.48 1.07 -7.76
C VAL A 197 6.55 1.69 -9.15
N SER A 198 7.32 2.77 -9.34
CA SER A 198 7.38 3.51 -10.61
C SER A 198 8.64 3.22 -11.41
N ASP A 199 8.48 3.09 -12.73
CA ASP A 199 9.60 3.03 -13.69
C ASP A 199 10.23 4.41 -13.95
N ALA A 200 9.61 5.48 -13.44
CA ALA A 200 10.08 6.85 -13.66
C ALA A 200 11.33 7.20 -12.84
N TYR A 201 11.73 6.39 -11.86
CA TYR A 201 12.95 6.62 -11.07
C TYR A 201 13.68 5.30 -10.80
N THR A 202 14.80 5.38 -10.10
CA THR A 202 15.51 4.21 -9.60
C THR A 202 15.45 4.23 -8.08
N ALA A 203 14.85 3.20 -7.48
CA ALA A 203 14.80 3.05 -6.02
C ALA A 203 16.20 3.15 -5.37
N PRO A 204 16.32 3.74 -4.17
CA PRO A 204 15.21 4.16 -3.30
C PRO A 204 14.61 5.53 -3.62
N PHE A 205 15.19 6.28 -4.57
CA PHE A 205 14.81 7.66 -4.92
C PHE A 205 14.46 8.51 -3.69
N GLU A 206 15.38 8.55 -2.72
CA GLU A 206 15.14 9.17 -1.41
C GLU A 206 14.85 10.67 -1.55
N PHE A 207 13.79 11.12 -0.89
CA PHE A 207 13.53 12.54 -0.69
C PHE A 207 14.46 13.10 0.39
N PRO A 208 14.89 14.38 0.31
CA PRO A 208 15.74 14.99 1.34
C PRO A 208 15.13 14.89 2.75
N LYS A 209 15.82 14.16 3.65
CA LYS A 209 15.31 13.78 4.97
C LYS A 209 15.03 14.97 5.90
N ASP A 210 15.73 16.06 5.69
CA ASP A 210 15.62 17.33 6.42
C ASP A 210 14.48 18.24 5.90
N ARG A 211 13.76 17.81 4.85
CA ARG A 211 12.74 18.63 4.19
C ARG A 211 11.34 18.05 4.26
N LEU A 212 11.19 16.73 4.32
CA LEU A 212 9.91 16.09 4.61
C LEU A 212 9.78 15.94 6.13
N ASP A 213 8.73 16.50 6.72
CA ASP A 213 8.43 16.33 8.14
C ASP A 213 7.60 15.06 8.35
N ARG A 214 6.42 15.02 7.74
CA ARG A 214 5.46 13.92 7.89
C ARG A 214 4.53 13.79 6.69
N ILE A 215 3.93 12.61 6.58
CA ILE A 215 2.80 12.29 5.71
C ILE A 215 1.57 12.06 6.60
N GLU A 216 0.48 12.72 6.29
CA GLU A 216 -0.81 12.48 6.93
C GLU A 216 -1.75 11.81 5.93
N MET A 217 -2.23 10.63 6.30
CA MET A 217 -3.24 9.88 5.56
C MET A 217 -4.57 10.00 6.29
N THR A 218 -5.58 10.58 5.63
CA THR A 218 -6.94 10.69 6.14
C THR A 218 -7.84 9.80 5.30
N PHE A 219 -8.63 8.94 5.94
CA PHE A 219 -9.54 8.01 5.28
C PHE A 219 -10.98 8.47 5.43
N PHE A 220 -11.71 8.47 4.33
CA PHE A 220 -13.11 8.88 4.29
C PHE A 220 -14.01 7.65 4.16
N GLU A 221 -15.18 7.67 4.81
CA GLU A 221 -16.24 6.68 4.56
C GLU A 221 -16.94 7.00 3.24
N ASP A 222 -17.32 8.27 3.04
CA ASP A 222 -17.71 8.87 1.77
C ASP A 222 -16.94 10.19 1.62
N ALA A 223 -16.13 10.36 0.57
CA ALA A 223 -15.38 11.61 0.37
C ALA A 223 -16.26 12.66 -0.31
N THR A 224 -16.94 13.50 0.46
CA THR A 224 -17.70 14.63 -0.07
C THR A 224 -16.80 15.81 -0.42
N ALA A 225 -17.31 16.78 -1.18
CA ALA A 225 -16.60 18.03 -1.42
C ALA A 225 -16.29 18.81 -0.12
N GLU A 226 -17.13 18.63 0.92
CA GLU A 226 -16.93 19.21 2.25
C GLU A 226 -15.76 18.54 2.97
N ASP A 227 -15.60 17.21 2.86
CA ASP A 227 -14.48 16.48 3.44
C ASP A 227 -13.14 16.89 2.83
N ILE A 228 -13.13 17.12 1.51
CA ILE A 228 -11.96 17.63 0.80
C ILE A 228 -11.61 19.04 1.27
N ALA A 229 -12.62 19.90 1.42
CA ALA A 229 -12.41 21.26 1.93
C ALA A 229 -11.86 21.23 3.37
N ALA A 230 -12.46 20.41 4.25
CA ALA A 230 -12.04 20.26 5.63
C ALA A 230 -10.62 19.69 5.76
N LEU A 231 -10.24 18.71 4.92
CA LEU A 231 -8.88 18.19 4.84
C LEU A 231 -7.88 19.31 4.52
N LEU A 232 -8.18 20.12 3.51
CA LEU A 232 -7.31 21.23 3.09
C LEU A 232 -7.25 22.35 4.13
N GLU A 233 -8.32 22.59 4.88
CA GLU A 233 -8.34 23.56 5.99
C GLU A 233 -7.56 23.07 7.21
N ALA A 234 -7.56 21.77 7.50
CA ALA A 234 -6.88 21.18 8.66
C ALA A 234 -5.35 21.02 8.50
N THR A 235 -4.78 21.50 7.40
CA THR A 235 -3.33 21.44 7.13
C THR A 235 -2.55 22.67 7.61
N GLU A 236 -3.23 23.65 8.20
CA GLU A 236 -2.66 24.81 8.95
C GLU A 236 -2.50 24.51 10.46
#